data_AF-A0A915LPN0-F1
#
_entry.id   AF-A0A915LPN0-F1
#
_cell.length_a   1.000
_cell.length_b   1.000
_cell.length_c   1.000
_cell.angle_alpha   90.00
_cell.angle_beta   90.00
_cell.angle_gamma   90.00
#
_symmetry.space_group_name_H-M   'P 1'
#
loop_
_entity.id
_entity.type
_entity.pdbx_description
1 polymer ?
#
loop_
_entity_poly.entity_id
_entity_poly.type
_entity_poly.pdbx_seq_one_letter_code
_entity_poly.pdbx_strand_id
1 'polypeptide(L)'
;MIPSTTKVHSSTNEQQHQQPSFMTTMSITTTGRSSECRRRRRKKEEKSSKIKNFFDNLLVGKSDPSDFSKAWRKKFSKHPSWCDADMCLQQINSDNAYGNRLALYSRALFQKALFHLGEFVQKWPKSIIVLGIVILLICCYWLKDVKIETDLVKLWVEQGGRLDEEMAFLPKSKEKYYLQKQLREEKQINGTGEHRKNKKREAVRVSEIPTDSANFGGGFQVVIQTPEHPNMNMLTREALIKHVNILEQIANYSVEVFGETWYLSDICFKPPPPTASKDVLSQLIEEIMAQIIPCVWITPIDCFWEGSKPLGPFPPLDLL
;
A
#
# COMPACT_ATOMS: atom_id res chain seq x y z
N MET A 1 6.51 -26.77 64.71
CA MET A 1 5.34 -27.65 64.58
C MET A 1 5.06 -27.86 63.10
N ILE A 2 5.30 -29.08 62.63
CA ILE A 2 4.77 -29.74 61.41
C ILE A 2 3.26 -30.00 61.65
N PRO A 3 2.31 -30.03 60.68
CA PRO A 3 2.20 -31.00 59.56
C PRO A 3 1.75 -30.43 58.18
N SER A 4 2.21 -30.97 57.04
CA SER A 4 1.81 -32.21 56.30
C SER A 4 0.58 -31.99 55.41
N THR A 5 0.69 -31.97 54.09
CA THR A 5 0.65 -33.10 53.11
C THR A 5 -0.59 -33.01 52.22
N THR A 6 -0.41 -32.98 50.90
CA THR A 6 -1.13 -33.88 49.99
C THR A 6 -0.41 -33.98 48.63
N LYS A 7 -0.10 -35.22 48.26
CA LYS A 7 0.35 -35.69 46.95
C LYS A 7 -0.84 -35.78 45.99
N VAL A 8 -0.59 -35.58 44.69
CA VAL A 8 -1.23 -36.39 43.63
C VAL A 8 -0.19 -36.72 42.56
N HIS A 9 -0.07 -38.00 42.26
CA HIS A 9 0.72 -38.62 41.20
C HIS A 9 0.10 -38.33 39.81
N SER A 10 0.92 -38.17 38.77
CA SER A 10 0.67 -38.86 37.49
C SER A 10 1.93 -38.94 36.62
N SER A 11 2.07 -40.13 36.08
CA SER A 11 3.18 -40.69 35.34
C SER A 11 3.04 -40.43 33.83
N THR A 12 4.18 -40.53 33.13
CA THR A 12 4.33 -40.94 31.71
C THR A 12 3.58 -40.17 30.62
N ASN A 13 4.33 -39.49 29.73
CA ASN A 13 4.59 -40.06 28.40
C ASN A 13 5.55 -39.23 27.55
N GLU A 14 6.46 -39.94 26.87
CA GLU A 14 7.14 -39.52 25.66
C GLU A 14 6.13 -39.05 24.60
N GLN A 15 6.41 -37.94 23.93
CA GLN A 15 5.87 -37.67 22.60
C GLN A 15 6.99 -37.18 21.69
N GLN A 16 7.57 -38.15 20.98
CA GLN A 16 8.18 -37.96 19.68
C GLN A 16 7.13 -37.39 18.73
N HIS A 17 7.43 -36.26 18.11
CA HIS A 17 6.67 -35.78 16.97
C HIS A 17 7.06 -36.61 15.73
N GLN A 18 6.21 -37.59 15.43
CA GLN A 18 6.19 -38.34 14.19
C GLN A 18 5.30 -37.62 13.16
N GLN A 19 5.66 -37.82 11.89
CA GLN A 19 4.86 -37.80 10.65
C GLN A 19 5.14 -36.68 9.62
N PRO A 20 5.01 -36.94 8.30
CA PRO A 20 4.26 -38.06 7.69
C PRO A 20 5.07 -39.04 6.84
N SER A 21 4.71 -40.31 7.02
CA SER A 21 4.88 -41.37 6.05
C SER A 21 3.89 -41.14 4.90
N PHE A 22 4.36 -40.63 3.76
CA PHE A 22 3.61 -40.78 2.52
C PHE A 22 3.80 -42.21 2.00
N MET A 23 2.82 -43.06 2.26
CA MET A 23 2.59 -44.25 1.44
C MET A 23 2.30 -43.78 0.00
N THR A 24 3.17 -44.14 -0.93
CA THR A 24 2.82 -44.20 -2.35
C THR A 24 2.97 -45.65 -2.77
N THR A 25 1.85 -46.36 -2.82
CA THR A 25 1.69 -47.59 -3.59
C THR A 25 1.88 -47.25 -5.07
N MET A 26 2.92 -47.83 -5.69
CA MET A 26 2.99 -47.99 -7.15
C MET A 26 3.31 -49.45 -7.45
N SER A 27 2.27 -50.20 -7.79
CA SER A 27 2.36 -51.40 -8.60
C SER A 27 2.74 -51.00 -10.03
N ILE A 28 3.86 -51.49 -10.54
CA ILE A 28 4.15 -51.50 -11.98
C ILE A 28 4.63 -52.90 -12.35
N THR A 29 3.73 -53.66 -12.95
CA THR A 29 4.06 -54.76 -13.85
C THR A 29 4.82 -54.18 -15.05
N THR A 30 6.15 -54.34 -15.08
CA THR A 30 6.93 -53.99 -16.28
C THR A 30 6.92 -55.16 -17.26
N THR A 31 5.96 -55.14 -18.18
CA THR A 31 6.15 -55.73 -19.52
C THR A 31 7.13 -54.87 -20.33
N GLY A 32 8.04 -55.53 -21.06
CA GLY A 32 8.90 -55.02 -22.13
C GLY A 32 9.36 -53.55 -22.09
N ARG A 33 10.51 -53.25 -21.44
CA ARG A 33 11.14 -51.92 -21.51
C ARG A 33 12.10 -51.84 -22.70
N SER A 34 11.76 -51.03 -23.71
CA SER A 34 12.57 -50.74 -24.90
C SER A 34 14.04 -50.37 -24.57
N SER A 35 14.96 -50.87 -25.38
CA SER A 35 16.43 -50.71 -25.28
C SER A 35 16.87 -49.24 -25.21
N GLU A 36 16.05 -48.32 -25.73
CA GLU A 36 16.29 -46.88 -25.74
C GLU A 36 16.14 -46.23 -24.36
N CYS A 37 15.23 -46.76 -23.53
CA CYS A 37 15.03 -46.32 -22.14
C CYS A 37 16.21 -46.73 -21.24
N ARG A 38 16.80 -47.92 -21.48
CA ARG A 38 18.06 -48.36 -20.84
C ARG A 38 19.23 -47.45 -21.22
N ARG A 39 19.31 -47.03 -22.49
CA ARG A 39 20.39 -46.16 -23.00
C ARG A 39 20.31 -44.74 -22.41
N ARG A 40 19.11 -44.18 -22.27
CA ARG A 40 18.89 -42.88 -21.60
C ARG A 40 19.19 -42.95 -20.10
N ARG A 41 18.85 -44.05 -19.41
CA ARG A 41 19.23 -44.28 -18.00
C ARG A 41 20.74 -44.39 -17.82
N ARG A 42 21.44 -45.19 -18.64
CA ARG A 42 22.91 -45.28 -18.61
C ARG A 42 23.57 -43.93 -18.84
N LYS A 43 23.12 -43.14 -19.83
CA LYS A 43 23.63 -41.78 -20.06
C LYS A 43 23.35 -40.83 -18.88
N LYS A 44 22.21 -40.97 -18.20
CA LYS A 44 21.85 -40.18 -17.01
C LYS A 44 22.69 -40.60 -15.79
N GLU A 45 22.94 -41.89 -15.62
CA GLU A 45 23.82 -42.46 -14.60
C GLU A 45 25.29 -42.08 -14.82
N GLU A 46 25.75 -42.06 -16.07
CA GLU A 46 27.11 -41.66 -16.45
C GLU A 46 27.34 -40.14 -16.30
N LYS A 47 26.34 -39.31 -16.59
CA LYS A 47 26.38 -37.87 -16.27
C LYS A 47 26.35 -37.63 -14.77
N SER A 48 25.51 -38.39 -14.03
CA SER A 48 25.41 -38.30 -12.57
C SER A 48 26.70 -38.76 -11.88
N SER A 49 27.37 -39.80 -12.37
CA SER A 49 28.66 -40.26 -11.83
C SER A 49 29.78 -39.26 -12.14
N LYS A 50 29.82 -38.66 -13.34
CA LYS A 50 30.77 -37.58 -13.66
C LYS A 50 30.58 -36.36 -12.75
N ILE A 51 29.33 -35.97 -12.51
CA ILE A 51 28.98 -34.85 -11.61
C ILE A 51 29.36 -35.19 -10.16
N LYS A 52 29.06 -36.40 -9.68
CA LYS A 52 29.47 -36.86 -8.34
C LYS A 52 30.99 -36.83 -8.18
N ASN A 53 31.74 -37.41 -9.12
CA ASN A 53 33.20 -37.42 -9.07
C ASN A 53 33.80 -36.01 -9.09
N PHE A 54 33.16 -35.07 -9.79
CA PHE A 54 33.56 -33.66 -9.77
C PHE A 54 33.30 -33.00 -8.41
N PHE A 55 32.11 -33.21 -7.83
CA PHE A 55 31.78 -32.70 -6.50
C PHE A 55 32.60 -33.37 -5.40
N ASP A 56 32.90 -34.66 -5.51
CA ASP A 56 33.78 -35.39 -4.60
C ASP A 56 35.19 -34.81 -4.63
N ASN A 57 35.78 -34.62 -5.82
CA ASN A 57 37.13 -34.02 -5.94
C ASN A 57 37.19 -32.54 -5.50
N LEU A 58 36.08 -31.80 -5.61
CA LEU A 58 36.03 -30.37 -5.28
C LEU A 58 35.69 -30.11 -3.81
N LEU A 59 34.81 -30.91 -3.21
CA LEU A 59 34.25 -30.70 -1.87
C LEU A 59 34.88 -31.60 -0.82
N VAL A 60 35.35 -32.80 -1.18
CA VAL A 60 35.78 -33.83 -0.23
C VAL A 60 37.31 -33.83 -0.11
N GLY A 61 37.83 -33.83 1.12
CA GLY A 61 39.23 -34.17 1.39
C GLY A 61 40.18 -33.02 1.75
N LYS A 62 39.68 -31.89 2.27
CA LYS A 62 40.53 -30.79 2.77
C LYS A 62 40.60 -30.69 4.30
N SER A 63 39.93 -31.61 5.00
CA SER A 63 39.74 -31.55 6.44
C SER A 63 40.50 -32.73 7.07
N ASP A 64 41.64 -32.47 7.71
CA ASP A 64 42.49 -33.50 8.32
C ASP A 64 42.09 -33.76 9.79
N PRO A 65 41.76 -35.00 10.20
CA PRO A 65 41.35 -35.33 11.58
C PRO A 65 42.39 -35.00 12.67
N SER A 66 43.66 -34.85 12.29
CA SER A 66 44.79 -34.50 13.17
C SER A 66 44.74 -33.07 13.68
N ASP A 67 44.12 -32.16 12.93
CA ASP A 67 44.26 -30.72 13.14
C ASP A 67 43.23 -30.18 14.15
N PHE A 68 42.31 -31.05 14.60
CA PHE A 68 41.19 -30.65 15.43
C PHE A 68 41.40 -30.91 16.93
N SER A 69 41.07 -29.89 17.74
CA SER A 69 41.08 -29.94 19.21
C SER A 69 40.15 -31.01 19.81
N LYS A 70 40.46 -31.49 21.02
CA LYS A 70 39.62 -32.44 21.78
C LYS A 70 38.17 -31.96 21.94
N ALA A 71 37.97 -30.64 22.07
CA ALA A 71 36.64 -30.04 22.17
C ALA A 71 35.83 -30.16 20.86
N TRP A 72 36.50 -30.05 19.72
CA TRP A 72 35.88 -30.23 18.40
C TRP A 72 35.43 -31.67 18.20
N ARG A 73 36.28 -32.66 18.53
CA ARG A 73 35.95 -34.09 18.42
C ARG A 73 34.73 -34.47 19.25
N LYS A 74 34.60 -33.92 20.47
CA LYS A 74 33.43 -34.12 21.33
C LYS A 74 32.14 -33.56 20.71
N LYS A 75 32.21 -32.43 20.00
CA LYS A 75 31.07 -31.84 19.30
C LYS A 75 30.70 -32.63 18.05
N PHE A 76 31.70 -33.04 17.26
CA PHE A 76 31.49 -33.88 16.07
C PHE A 76 30.84 -35.22 16.43
N SER A 77 31.28 -35.88 17.52
CA SER A 77 30.68 -37.13 17.97
C SER A 77 29.19 -37.02 18.32
N LYS A 78 28.74 -35.87 18.84
CA LYS A 78 27.33 -35.63 19.16
C LYS A 78 26.51 -35.19 17.95
N HIS A 79 27.07 -34.33 17.11
CA HIS A 79 26.39 -33.73 15.96
C HIS A 79 27.31 -33.66 14.73
N PRO A 80 27.55 -34.79 14.05
CA PRO A 80 28.60 -34.90 13.03
C PRO A 80 28.29 -34.06 11.79
N SER A 81 27.08 -34.20 11.22
CA SER A 81 26.67 -33.49 10.00
C SER A 81 26.50 -31.97 10.18
N TRP A 82 26.32 -31.49 11.42
CA TRP A 82 26.21 -30.07 11.73
C TRP A 82 27.58 -29.42 11.94
N CYS A 83 28.52 -30.14 12.55
CA CYS A 83 29.88 -29.64 12.79
C CYS A 83 30.70 -29.59 11.51
N ASP A 84 30.71 -30.66 10.71
CA ASP A 84 31.49 -30.72 9.48
C ASP A 84 30.92 -31.79 8.53
N ALA A 85 30.23 -31.34 7.48
CA ALA A 85 29.63 -32.23 6.50
C ALA A 85 30.65 -32.85 5.52
N ASP A 86 31.82 -32.22 5.31
CA ASP A 86 32.91 -32.79 4.50
C ASP A 86 33.50 -34.01 5.22
N MET A 87 33.86 -33.86 6.50
CA MET A 87 34.35 -34.98 7.32
C MET A 87 33.35 -36.16 7.37
N CYS A 88 32.04 -35.89 7.41
CA CYS A 88 31.02 -36.94 7.33
C CYS A 88 31.01 -37.65 5.97
N LEU A 89 31.22 -36.93 4.86
CA LEU A 89 31.32 -37.53 3.52
C LEU A 89 32.56 -38.42 3.42
N GLN A 90 33.69 -38.01 4.02
CA GLN A 90 34.91 -38.81 4.09
C GLN A 90 34.69 -40.11 4.88
N GLN A 91 33.97 -40.05 6.00
CA GLN A 91 33.62 -41.23 6.79
C GLN A 91 32.66 -42.18 6.06
N ILE A 92 31.73 -41.64 5.26
CA ILE A 92 30.84 -42.43 4.40
C ILE A 92 31.59 -43.06 3.22
N ASN A 93 32.64 -42.39 2.70
CA ASN A 93 33.49 -42.94 1.65
C ASN A 93 34.52 -43.95 2.18
N SER A 94 34.87 -43.88 3.47
CA SER A 94 35.74 -44.84 4.17
C SER A 94 34.96 -46.02 4.76
N ASP A 95 33.69 -46.20 4.38
CA ASP A 95 32.77 -47.24 4.85
C ASP A 95 32.53 -47.30 6.38
N ASN A 96 32.86 -46.24 7.11
CA ASN A 96 32.67 -46.14 8.57
C ASN A 96 31.26 -45.68 8.97
N ALA A 97 30.49 -45.09 8.05
CA ALA A 97 29.16 -44.56 8.32
C ALA A 97 28.24 -44.63 7.08
N TYR A 98 26.92 -44.66 7.30
CA TYR A 98 25.91 -44.67 6.23
C TYR A 98 24.93 -43.50 6.41
N GLY A 99 24.50 -42.87 5.31
CA GLY A 99 23.57 -41.76 5.36
C GLY A 99 23.17 -41.18 4.00
N ASN A 100 22.28 -40.18 4.02
CA ASN A 100 21.82 -39.50 2.81
C ASN A 100 22.92 -38.57 2.25
N ARG A 101 23.59 -39.03 1.19
CA ARG A 101 24.72 -38.32 0.57
C ARG A 101 24.32 -36.98 -0.04
N LEU A 102 23.15 -36.88 -0.69
CA LEU A 102 22.75 -35.66 -1.41
C LEU A 102 22.53 -34.46 -0.47
N ALA A 103 21.86 -34.71 0.66
CA ALA A 103 21.65 -33.69 1.70
C ALA A 103 22.96 -33.27 2.39
N LEU A 104 23.97 -34.14 2.38
CA LEU A 104 25.26 -33.86 2.98
C LEU A 104 26.17 -33.06 2.05
N TYR A 105 26.16 -33.33 0.74
CA TYR A 105 26.87 -32.52 -0.26
C TYR A 105 26.39 -31.06 -0.28
N SER A 106 25.07 -30.84 -0.25
CA SER A 106 24.54 -29.47 -0.23
C SER A 106 25.03 -28.72 0.99
N ARG A 107 24.98 -29.36 2.17
CA ARG A 107 25.46 -28.77 3.42
C ARG A 107 26.97 -28.49 3.39
N ALA A 108 27.79 -29.42 2.89
CA ALA A 108 29.24 -29.23 2.79
C ALA A 108 29.60 -28.06 1.87
N LEU A 109 28.87 -27.90 0.75
CA LEU A 109 29.03 -26.76 -0.14
C LEU A 109 28.70 -25.44 0.55
N PHE A 110 27.58 -25.36 1.25
CA PHE A 110 27.21 -24.14 2.00
C PHE A 110 28.20 -23.83 3.13
N GLN A 111 28.63 -24.85 3.88
CA GLN A 111 29.64 -24.69 4.93
C GLN A 111 30.95 -24.15 4.36
N LYS A 112 31.42 -24.70 3.24
CA LYS A 112 32.65 -24.23 2.58
C LYS A 112 32.51 -22.81 2.03
N ALA A 113 31.38 -22.48 1.41
CA ALA A 113 31.12 -21.14 0.88
C ALA A 113 31.07 -20.09 2.01
N LEU A 114 30.38 -20.39 3.11
CA LEU A 114 30.30 -19.51 4.27
C LEU A 114 31.65 -19.41 5.01
N PHE A 115 32.41 -20.50 5.08
CA PHE A 115 33.74 -20.50 5.69
C PHE A 115 34.71 -19.63 4.89
N HIS A 116 34.74 -19.77 3.56
CA HIS A 116 35.56 -18.91 2.69
C HIS A 116 35.11 -17.45 2.73
N LEU A 117 33.80 -17.18 2.81
CA LEU A 117 33.27 -15.84 3.04
C LEU A 117 33.72 -15.31 4.41
N GLY A 118 33.70 -16.15 5.44
CA GLY A 118 34.17 -15.83 6.78
C GLY A 118 35.66 -15.51 6.83
N GLU A 119 36.51 -16.32 6.18
CA GLU A 119 37.95 -16.06 6.05
C GLU A 119 38.21 -14.76 5.29
N PHE A 120 37.45 -14.49 4.22
CA PHE A 120 37.51 -13.23 3.48
C PHE A 120 37.16 -12.03 4.37
N VAL A 121 36.11 -12.17 5.19
CA VAL A 121 35.70 -11.13 6.15
C VAL A 121 36.75 -10.92 7.24
N GLN A 122 37.35 -12.00 7.76
CA GLN A 122 38.40 -11.95 8.77
C GLN A 122 39.72 -11.37 8.24
N LYS A 123 40.01 -11.51 6.95
CA LYS A 123 41.20 -10.96 6.31
C LYS A 123 41.15 -9.43 6.20
N TRP A 124 39.95 -8.85 6.02
CA TRP A 124 39.76 -7.40 5.83
C TRP A 124 38.60 -6.82 6.66
N PRO A 125 38.59 -6.96 7.99
CA PRO A 125 37.43 -6.67 8.82
C PRO A 125 37.05 -5.17 8.79
N LYS A 126 38.04 -4.29 8.85
CA LYS A 126 37.82 -2.82 8.85
C LYS A 126 37.22 -2.34 7.53
N SER A 127 37.74 -2.81 6.40
CA SER A 127 37.27 -2.39 5.07
C SER A 127 35.82 -2.78 4.82
N ILE A 128 35.43 -3.98 5.27
CA ILE A 128 34.07 -4.51 5.06
C ILE A 128 33.07 -3.79 5.95
N ILE A 129 33.43 -3.51 7.20
CA ILE A 129 32.58 -2.73 8.12
C ILE A 129 32.37 -1.31 7.57
N VAL A 130 33.44 -0.64 7.11
CA VAL A 130 33.33 0.71 6.52
C VAL A 130 32.45 0.68 5.27
N LEU A 131 32.63 -0.31 4.38
CA LEU A 131 31.79 -0.45 3.19
C LEU A 131 30.32 -0.64 3.54
N GLY A 132 30.01 -1.49 4.54
CA GLY A 132 28.65 -1.70 5.01
C GLY A 132 28.01 -0.44 5.58
N ILE A 133 28.75 0.32 6.39
CA ILE A 133 28.29 1.61 6.92
C ILE A 133 28.05 2.62 5.78
N VAL A 134 28.95 2.70 4.80
CA VAL A 134 28.79 3.60 3.64
C VAL A 134 27.53 3.26 2.86
N ILE A 135 27.26 1.98 2.59
CA ILE A 135 26.04 1.55 1.89
C ILE A 135 24.79 1.91 2.71
N LEU A 136 24.79 1.67 4.02
CA LEU A 136 23.67 2.04 4.89
C LEU A 136 23.45 3.56 4.92
N LEU A 137 24.51 4.37 4.97
CA LEU A 137 24.43 5.82 4.93
C LEU A 137 23.87 6.32 3.58
N ILE A 138 24.26 5.69 2.47
CA ILE A 138 23.67 5.98 1.16
C ILE A 138 22.18 5.66 1.19
N CYS A 139 21.78 4.48 1.65
CA CYS A 139 20.37 4.11 1.78
C CYS A 139 19.60 5.13 2.65
N CYS A 140 20.17 5.57 3.78
CA CYS A 140 19.58 6.59 4.64
C CYS A 140 19.45 7.95 3.96
N TYR A 141 20.39 8.33 3.08
CA TYR A 141 20.30 9.57 2.31
C TYR A 141 19.11 9.54 1.34
N TRP A 142 18.86 8.41 0.70
CA TRP A 142 17.73 8.22 -0.22
C TRP A 142 16.36 8.30 0.45
N LEU A 143 16.25 8.18 1.78
CA LEU A 143 14.98 8.34 2.50
C LEU A 143 14.47 9.79 2.49
N LYS A 144 15.29 10.77 2.09
CA LYS A 144 14.88 12.19 2.04
C LYS A 144 13.70 12.42 1.11
N ASP A 145 13.62 11.69 0.00
CA ASP A 145 12.60 11.89 -1.03
C ASP A 145 11.32 11.05 -0.76
N VAL A 146 11.05 10.74 0.51
CA VAL A 146 9.84 10.00 0.92
C VAL A 146 8.60 10.88 0.78
N LYS A 147 7.75 10.54 -0.18
CA LYS A 147 6.43 11.15 -0.33
C LYS A 147 5.45 10.47 0.62
N ILE A 148 4.92 11.22 1.60
CA ILE A 148 3.87 10.74 2.49
C ILE A 148 2.53 10.97 1.78
N GLU A 149 1.85 9.89 1.44
CA GLU A 149 0.48 9.96 0.95
C GLU A 149 -0.45 10.15 2.15
N THR A 150 -1.13 11.30 2.22
CA THR A 150 -2.07 11.64 3.32
C THR A 150 -3.53 11.41 2.95
N ASP A 151 -3.80 10.98 1.72
CA ASP A 151 -5.15 10.70 1.26
C ASP A 151 -5.64 9.36 1.83
N LEU A 152 -6.67 9.45 2.67
CA LEU A 152 -7.34 8.31 3.28
C LEU A 152 -7.91 7.37 2.20
N VAL A 153 -8.54 7.91 1.16
CA VAL A 153 -9.20 7.09 0.13
C VAL A 153 -8.18 6.18 -0.55
N LYS A 154 -7.02 6.73 -0.91
CA LYS A 154 -5.93 5.98 -1.53
C LYS A 154 -5.31 4.93 -0.63
N LEU A 155 -5.29 5.16 0.69
CA LEU A 155 -4.72 4.22 1.65
C LEU A 155 -5.64 3.02 1.91
N TRP A 156 -6.95 3.25 1.93
CA TRP A 156 -7.94 2.24 2.33
C TRP A 156 -8.57 1.50 1.15
N VAL A 157 -8.49 2.03 -0.07
CA VAL A 157 -8.97 1.32 -1.28
C VAL A 157 -7.88 0.42 -1.85
N GLU A 158 -8.26 -0.82 -2.16
CA GLU A 158 -7.39 -1.80 -2.82
C GLU A 158 -7.07 -1.38 -4.27
N GLN A 159 -5.78 -1.37 -4.62
CA GLN A 159 -5.33 -1.06 -5.99
C GLN A 159 -5.67 -2.20 -6.95
N GLY A 160 -6.27 -1.87 -8.10
CA GLY A 160 -6.63 -2.86 -9.13
C GLY A 160 -7.89 -3.67 -8.83
N GLY A 161 -8.67 -3.27 -7.82
CA GLY A 161 -10.01 -3.81 -7.58
C GLY A 161 -11.09 -3.12 -8.43
N ARG A 162 -12.30 -3.68 -8.41
CA ARG A 162 -13.46 -3.09 -9.11
C ARG A 162 -13.77 -1.65 -8.68
N LEU A 163 -13.65 -1.34 -7.39
CA LEU A 163 -13.94 0.01 -6.89
C LEU A 163 -12.96 1.05 -7.43
N ASP A 164 -11.69 0.68 -7.58
CA ASP A 164 -10.66 1.53 -8.18
C ASP A 164 -10.97 1.83 -9.66
N GLU A 165 -11.45 0.82 -10.41
CA GLU A 165 -11.94 1.01 -11.79
C GLU A 165 -13.15 1.95 -11.87
N GLU A 166 -14.11 1.79 -10.96
CA GLU A 166 -15.32 2.63 -10.88
C GLU A 166 -14.96 4.08 -10.51
N MET A 167 -14.07 4.30 -9.54
CA MET A 167 -13.58 5.63 -9.17
C MET A 167 -12.80 6.28 -10.31
N ALA A 168 -12.01 5.51 -11.07
CA ALA A 168 -11.27 6.02 -12.22
C ALA A 168 -12.16 6.28 -13.45
N PHE A 169 -13.34 5.66 -13.55
CA PHE A 169 -14.23 5.77 -14.71
C PHE A 169 -14.90 7.14 -14.82
N LEU A 170 -15.40 7.70 -13.72
CA LEU A 170 -16.10 8.98 -13.71
C LEU A 170 -15.24 10.17 -14.21
N PRO A 171 -14.01 10.40 -13.68
CA PRO A 171 -13.17 11.50 -14.18
C PRO A 171 -12.78 11.27 -15.64
N LYS A 172 -12.42 10.04 -16.04
CA LYS A 172 -12.06 9.71 -17.42
C LYS A 172 -13.21 9.92 -18.41
N SER A 173 -14.44 9.55 -18.04
CA SER A 173 -15.61 9.73 -18.91
C SER A 173 -15.99 11.21 -19.04
N LYS A 174 -15.90 11.96 -17.95
CA LYS A 174 -16.11 13.42 -17.92
C LYS A 174 -15.07 14.14 -18.79
N GLU A 175 -13.79 13.80 -18.65
CA GLU A 175 -12.70 14.35 -19.46
C GLU A 175 -12.91 14.10 -20.96
N LYS A 176 -13.26 12.85 -21.35
CA LYS A 176 -13.58 12.51 -22.74
C LYS A 176 -14.74 13.32 -23.29
N TYR A 177 -15.80 13.52 -22.51
CA TYR A 177 -16.96 14.32 -22.90
C TYR A 177 -16.56 15.78 -23.18
N TYR A 178 -15.79 16.41 -22.30
CA TYR A 178 -15.34 17.79 -22.50
C TYR A 178 -14.39 17.94 -23.69
N LEU A 179 -13.43 17.03 -23.86
CA LEU A 179 -12.55 17.01 -25.03
C LEU A 179 -13.36 16.90 -26.33
N GLN A 180 -14.35 16.00 -26.37
CA GLN A 180 -15.21 15.85 -27.53
C GLN A 180 -16.06 17.10 -27.82
N LYS A 181 -16.55 17.77 -26.77
CA LYS A 181 -17.30 19.02 -26.88
C LYS A 181 -16.43 20.13 -27.48
N GLN A 182 -15.20 20.31 -26.98
CA GLN A 182 -14.25 21.30 -27.49
C GLN A 182 -13.93 21.07 -28.97
N LEU A 183 -13.67 19.81 -29.36
CA LEU A 183 -13.44 19.44 -30.76
C LEU A 183 -14.64 19.74 -31.67
N ARG A 184 -15.87 19.62 -31.15
CA ARG A 184 -17.10 19.95 -31.89
C ARG A 184 -17.25 21.46 -32.07
N GLU A 185 -16.96 22.25 -31.04
CA GLU A 185 -17.01 23.71 -31.07
C GLU A 185 -15.94 24.30 -32.01
N GLU A 186 -14.71 23.78 -31.98
CA GLU A 186 -13.64 24.18 -32.91
C GLU A 186 -13.99 23.88 -34.38
N LYS A 187 -14.61 22.73 -34.67
CA LYS A 187 -15.06 22.40 -36.03
C LYS A 187 -16.15 23.33 -36.54
N GLN A 188 -17.03 23.84 -35.68
CA GLN A 188 -18.06 24.80 -36.09
C GLN A 188 -17.48 26.18 -36.42
N ILE A 189 -16.45 26.62 -35.68
CA ILE A 189 -15.75 27.88 -35.93
C ILE A 189 -14.94 27.80 -37.24
N ASN A 190 -14.30 26.66 -37.52
CA ASN A 190 -13.49 26.49 -38.73
C ASN A 190 -14.32 26.14 -39.98
N GLY A 191 -15.59 25.74 -39.82
CA GLY A 191 -16.51 25.38 -40.92
C GLY A 191 -17.35 26.53 -41.47
N THR A 192 -17.38 27.68 -40.79
CA THR A 192 -18.03 28.91 -41.30
C THR A 192 -16.97 29.86 -41.84
N GLY A 193 -16.63 29.68 -43.12
CA GLY A 193 -15.80 30.63 -43.84
C GLY A 193 -16.45 32.02 -43.90
N GLU A 194 -15.65 33.02 -43.54
CA GLU A 194 -15.86 34.47 -43.73
C GLU A 194 -16.99 35.16 -42.93
N HIS A 195 -16.65 35.67 -41.74
CA HIS A 195 -16.34 37.10 -41.56
C HIS A 195 -16.08 37.47 -40.09
N ARG A 196 -15.10 38.37 -39.93
CA ARG A 196 -14.94 39.39 -38.88
C ARG A 196 -13.96 39.09 -37.72
N LYS A 197 -12.87 39.86 -37.84
CA LYS A 197 -11.78 40.17 -36.91
C LYS A 197 -12.24 40.42 -35.47
N ASN A 198 -11.34 40.08 -34.55
CA ASN A 198 -11.30 40.48 -33.14
C ASN A 198 -12.51 40.07 -32.29
N LYS A 199 -12.56 38.80 -31.92
CA LYS A 199 -13.13 38.42 -30.62
C LYS A 199 -12.01 37.85 -29.77
N LYS A 200 -11.61 38.64 -28.77
CA LYS A 200 -10.72 38.24 -27.68
C LYS A 200 -11.13 36.82 -27.29
N ARG A 201 -10.20 35.87 -27.40
CA ARG A 201 -10.38 34.52 -26.87
C ARG A 201 -10.48 34.68 -25.36
N GLU A 202 -11.67 35.00 -24.89
CA GLU A 202 -12.08 34.60 -23.56
C GLU A 202 -12.20 33.10 -23.67
N ALA A 203 -11.06 32.43 -23.41
CA ALA A 203 -11.08 31.05 -23.02
C ALA A 203 -12.15 31.00 -21.93
N VAL A 204 -13.28 30.36 -22.24
CA VAL A 204 -14.15 29.82 -21.22
C VAL A 204 -13.17 29.08 -20.34
N ARG A 205 -12.81 29.68 -19.21
CA ARG A 205 -12.18 28.98 -18.11
C ARG A 205 -13.22 27.92 -17.84
N VAL A 206 -13.02 26.74 -18.44
CA VAL A 206 -13.38 25.50 -17.79
C VAL A 206 -12.74 25.72 -16.45
N SER A 207 -13.54 26.21 -15.51
CA SER A 207 -13.17 26.29 -14.12
C SER A 207 -12.50 24.96 -13.89
N GLU A 208 -11.21 25.01 -13.55
CA GLU A 208 -10.48 23.84 -13.14
C GLU A 208 -11.40 23.20 -12.12
N ILE A 209 -12.12 22.15 -12.53
CA ILE A 209 -12.92 21.37 -11.61
C ILE A 209 -11.80 20.79 -10.76
N PRO A 210 -11.67 21.19 -9.49
CA PRO A 210 -10.52 20.80 -8.69
C PRO A 210 -10.45 19.28 -8.75
N THR A 211 -9.44 18.78 -9.46
CA THR A 211 -9.21 17.35 -9.64
C THR A 211 -8.66 16.71 -8.36
N ASP A 212 -8.55 17.49 -7.29
CA ASP A 212 -7.89 17.11 -6.05
C ASP A 212 -8.86 16.57 -4.99
N SER A 213 -10.09 16.22 -5.38
CA SER A 213 -10.99 15.42 -4.55
C SER A 213 -11.96 14.61 -5.41
N ALA A 214 -11.40 13.74 -6.26
CA ALA A 214 -12.17 12.70 -6.94
C ALA A 214 -12.66 11.65 -5.93
N ASN A 215 -13.53 12.03 -4.99
CA ASN A 215 -14.44 11.09 -4.32
C ASN A 215 -15.66 11.69 -3.62
N PHE A 216 -15.80 13.01 -3.53
CA PHE A 216 -17.05 13.66 -3.16
C PHE A 216 -16.87 15.15 -3.49
N GLY A 217 -17.77 15.74 -4.26
CA GLY A 217 -17.64 17.15 -4.63
C GLY A 217 -17.72 18.03 -3.38
N GLY A 218 -16.57 18.54 -2.91
CA GLY A 218 -16.48 19.28 -1.66
C GLY A 218 -16.82 18.40 -0.46
N GLY A 219 -15.87 18.22 0.47
CA GLY A 219 -16.22 17.58 1.74
C GLY A 219 -17.37 18.34 2.40
N PHE A 220 -18.47 17.65 2.76
CA PHE A 220 -19.51 18.30 3.56
C PHE A 220 -18.90 18.66 4.91
N GLN A 221 -18.95 19.95 5.26
CA GLN A 221 -18.65 20.39 6.61
C GLN A 221 -19.90 20.20 7.45
N VAL A 222 -19.82 19.36 8.48
CA VAL A 222 -20.97 19.01 9.34
C VAL A 222 -20.73 19.50 10.75
N VAL A 223 -21.73 20.17 11.33
CA VAL A 223 -21.75 20.59 12.73
C VAL A 223 -22.91 19.87 13.42
N ILE A 224 -22.62 19.13 14.48
CA ILE A 224 -23.62 18.37 15.24
C ILE A 224 -23.72 18.99 16.64
N GLN A 225 -24.92 19.38 17.03
CA GLN A 225 -25.22 19.82 18.38
C GLN A 225 -25.72 18.64 19.22
N THR A 226 -25.03 18.38 20.32
CA THR A 226 -25.38 17.34 21.29
C THR A 226 -25.78 17.98 22.62
N PRO A 227 -26.63 17.30 23.43
CA PRO A 227 -26.94 17.76 24.77
C PRO A 227 -25.69 17.73 25.66
N GLU A 228 -25.62 18.66 26.62
CA GLU A 228 -24.52 18.71 27.60
C GLU A 228 -24.56 17.53 28.58
N HIS A 229 -25.75 17.01 28.85
CA HIS A 229 -25.97 15.84 29.71
C HIS A 229 -26.67 14.71 28.96
N PRO A 230 -26.35 13.44 29.28
CA PRO A 230 -27.07 12.31 28.73
C PRO A 230 -28.55 12.37 29.13
N ASN A 231 -29.44 11.98 28.23
CA ASN A 231 -30.91 11.94 28.39
C ASN A 231 -31.63 13.30 28.44
N MET A 232 -31.01 14.41 28.03
CA MET A 232 -31.73 15.67 27.80
C MET A 232 -32.31 15.76 26.38
N ASN A 233 -33.47 16.40 26.25
CA ASN A 233 -34.08 16.67 24.95
C ASN A 233 -33.40 17.89 24.28
N MET A 234 -33.03 17.75 23.00
CA MET A 234 -32.46 18.83 22.19
C MET A 234 -33.51 19.60 21.38
N LEU A 235 -34.75 19.11 21.32
CA LEU A 235 -35.85 19.77 20.63
C LEU A 235 -36.52 20.84 21.51
N THR A 236 -35.72 21.60 22.26
CA THR A 236 -36.20 22.76 23.03
C THR A 236 -35.91 24.03 22.25
N ARG A 237 -36.69 25.09 22.50
CA ARG A 237 -36.54 26.38 21.83
C ARG A 237 -35.14 26.95 22.07
N GLU A 238 -34.64 26.85 23.29
CA GLU A 238 -33.33 27.37 23.69
C GLU A 238 -32.20 26.66 22.95
N ALA A 239 -32.31 25.34 22.79
CA ALA A 239 -31.32 24.55 22.07
C ALA A 239 -31.30 24.91 20.57
N LEU A 240 -32.48 25.11 19.95
CA LEU A 240 -32.58 25.53 18.55
C LEU A 240 -32.08 26.96 18.34
N ILE A 241 -32.34 27.90 19.26
CA ILE A 241 -31.79 29.26 19.18
C ILE A 241 -30.25 29.24 19.31
N LYS A 242 -29.70 28.38 20.17
CA LYS A 242 -28.25 28.15 20.25
C LYS A 242 -27.70 27.68 18.91
N HIS A 243 -28.43 26.82 18.19
CA HIS A 243 -28.09 26.41 16.82
C HIS A 243 -28.06 27.61 15.85
N VAL A 244 -29.08 28.49 15.86
CA VAL A 244 -29.12 29.70 15.00
C VAL A 244 -27.89 30.57 15.20
N ASN A 245 -27.56 30.86 16.46
CA ASN A 245 -26.44 31.74 16.79
C ASN A 245 -25.10 31.16 16.27
N ILE A 246 -24.94 29.83 16.34
CA ILE A 246 -23.78 29.15 15.76
C ILE A 246 -23.78 29.32 14.22
N LEU A 247 -24.92 29.13 13.54
CA LEU A 247 -25.01 29.31 12.09
C LEU A 247 -24.68 30.76 11.67
N GLU A 248 -25.13 31.76 12.43
CA GLU A 248 -24.84 33.17 12.20
C GLU A 248 -23.33 33.48 12.32
N GLN A 249 -22.68 32.92 13.35
CA GLN A 249 -21.23 33.05 13.53
C GLN A 249 -20.45 32.37 12.39
N ILE A 250 -20.92 31.22 11.91
CA ILE A 250 -20.30 30.51 10.77
C ILE A 250 -20.46 31.32 9.48
N ALA A 251 -21.63 31.92 9.25
CA ALA A 251 -21.89 32.72 8.05
C ALA A 251 -20.98 33.97 7.97
N ASN A 252 -20.67 34.59 9.10
CA ASN A 252 -19.81 35.79 9.18
C ASN A 252 -18.31 35.47 9.36
N TYR A 253 -17.92 34.19 9.28
CA TYR A 253 -16.52 33.81 9.42
C TYR A 253 -15.72 34.25 8.17
N SER A 254 -14.56 34.88 8.40
CA SER A 254 -13.66 35.32 7.34
C SER A 254 -12.24 34.85 7.60
N VAL A 255 -11.52 34.52 6.53
CA VAL A 255 -10.13 34.07 6.57
C VAL A 255 -9.31 34.91 5.61
N GLU A 256 -8.19 35.45 6.07
CA GLU A 256 -7.24 36.15 5.20
C GLU A 256 -6.24 35.15 4.62
N VAL A 257 -6.27 34.97 3.29
CA VAL A 257 -5.37 34.09 2.57
C VAL A 257 -4.76 34.89 1.41
N PHE A 258 -3.43 34.91 1.33
CA PHE A 258 -2.68 35.66 0.31
C PHE A 258 -2.98 37.18 0.25
N GLY A 259 -3.39 37.78 1.37
CA GLY A 259 -3.73 39.22 1.44
C GLY A 259 -5.11 39.57 0.90
N GLU A 260 -5.94 38.57 0.60
CA GLU A 260 -7.37 38.73 0.32
C GLU A 260 -8.19 38.12 1.45
N THR A 261 -9.30 38.76 1.80
CA THR A 261 -10.26 38.25 2.79
C THR A 261 -11.30 37.39 2.09
N TRP A 262 -11.36 36.12 2.47
CA TRP A 262 -12.31 35.14 1.96
C TRP A 262 -13.44 34.93 2.94
N TYR A 263 -14.67 34.91 2.44
CA TYR A 263 -15.86 34.57 3.23
C TYR A 263 -16.38 33.19 2.85
N LEU A 264 -17.27 32.65 3.68
CA LEU A 264 -17.93 31.37 3.38
C LEU A 264 -18.74 31.43 2.08
N SER A 265 -19.30 32.59 1.73
CA SER A 265 -20.04 32.83 0.49
C SER A 265 -19.18 32.69 -0.77
N ASP A 266 -17.85 32.76 -0.67
CA ASP A 266 -16.93 32.63 -1.80
C ASP A 266 -16.51 31.17 -2.07
N ILE A 267 -16.57 30.31 -1.04
CA ILE A 267 -16.06 28.93 -1.08
C ILE A 267 -17.21 27.91 -1.20
N CYS A 268 -18.41 28.27 -0.74
CA CYS A 268 -19.54 27.36 -0.68
C CYS A 268 -20.04 26.91 -2.06
N PHE A 269 -20.73 25.77 -2.08
CA PHE A 269 -21.44 25.34 -3.26
C PHE A 269 -22.70 26.18 -3.48
N LYS A 270 -22.75 26.88 -4.62
CA LYS A 270 -23.93 27.61 -5.10
C LYS A 270 -24.51 26.89 -6.32
N PRO A 271 -25.84 26.68 -6.38
CA PRO A 271 -26.51 26.26 -7.60
C PRO A 271 -26.20 27.24 -8.74
N PRO A 272 -26.04 26.75 -9.99
CA PRO A 272 -25.80 27.63 -11.11
C PRO A 272 -26.98 28.60 -11.29
N PRO A 273 -26.73 29.88 -11.62
CA PRO A 273 -27.80 30.80 -11.91
C PRO A 273 -28.60 30.34 -13.13
N PRO A 274 -29.90 30.64 -13.19
CA PRO A 274 -30.71 30.34 -14.37
C PRO A 274 -30.14 31.10 -15.58
N THR A 275 -29.86 30.39 -16.66
CA THR A 275 -29.36 31.01 -17.90
C THR A 275 -30.47 31.80 -18.56
N ALA A 276 -30.30 33.13 -18.60
CA ALA A 276 -31.25 34.02 -19.24
C ALA A 276 -30.87 34.26 -20.73
N SER A 277 -31.84 34.69 -21.54
CA SER A 277 -31.62 35.03 -22.96
C SER A 277 -30.59 36.16 -23.13
N LYS A 278 -30.07 36.37 -24.35
CA LYS A 278 -29.05 37.41 -24.65
C LYS A 278 -29.60 38.85 -24.58
N ASP A 279 -30.63 39.09 -23.81
CA ASP A 279 -31.23 40.41 -23.63
C ASP A 279 -30.47 41.18 -22.53
N VAL A 280 -30.44 42.51 -22.63
CA VAL A 280 -29.67 43.35 -21.68
C VAL A 280 -30.25 43.25 -20.25
N LEU A 281 -31.58 43.17 -20.13
CA LEU A 281 -32.26 42.96 -18.84
C LEU A 281 -31.92 41.60 -18.22
N SER A 282 -31.72 40.59 -19.06
CA SER A 282 -31.37 39.24 -18.64
C SER A 282 -29.97 39.16 -18.03
N GLN A 283 -29.02 39.95 -18.53
CA GLN A 283 -27.66 40.05 -17.96
C GLN A 283 -27.67 40.68 -16.56
N LEU A 284 -28.47 41.74 -16.36
CA LEU A 284 -28.62 42.37 -15.05
C LEU A 284 -29.26 41.42 -14.03
N ILE A 285 -30.28 40.66 -14.47
CA ILE A 285 -30.92 39.65 -13.63
C ILE A 285 -29.94 38.53 -13.28
N GLU A 286 -29.09 38.10 -14.21
CA GLU A 286 -28.09 37.06 -13.95
C GLU A 286 -27.07 37.50 -12.88
N GLU A 287 -26.60 38.76 -12.93
CA GLU A 287 -25.66 39.33 -11.97
C GLU A 287 -26.28 39.44 -10.57
N ILE A 288 -27.51 39.96 -10.48
CA ILE A 288 -28.25 40.05 -9.22
C ILE A 288 -28.56 38.64 -8.67
N MET A 289 -28.98 37.70 -9.53
CA MET A 289 -29.25 36.32 -9.12
C MET A 289 -27.99 35.63 -8.60
N ALA A 290 -26.83 35.87 -9.21
CA ALA A 290 -25.57 35.31 -8.74
C ALA A 290 -25.21 35.76 -7.31
N GLN A 291 -25.63 36.96 -6.90
CA GLN A 291 -25.42 37.47 -5.54
C GLN A 291 -26.51 37.01 -4.55
N ILE A 292 -27.75 36.81 -5.02
CA ILE A 292 -28.88 36.38 -4.18
C ILE A 292 -28.89 34.86 -3.95
N ILE A 293 -28.40 34.06 -4.90
CA ILE A 293 -28.42 32.60 -4.78
C ILE A 293 -27.61 32.18 -3.53
N PRO A 294 -28.27 31.58 -2.52
CA PRO A 294 -27.59 31.23 -1.29
C PRO A 294 -26.68 30.03 -1.50
N CYS A 295 -25.70 29.91 -0.61
CA CYS A 295 -25.00 28.65 -0.39
C CYS A 295 -26.01 27.55 -0.05
N VAL A 296 -25.71 26.30 -0.41
CA VAL A 296 -26.50 25.16 0.05
C VAL A 296 -26.19 24.86 1.51
N TRP A 297 -27.14 25.14 2.40
CA TRP A 297 -27.12 24.70 3.80
C TRP A 297 -28.23 23.67 3.98
N ILE A 298 -27.97 22.65 4.80
CA ILE A 298 -28.97 21.65 5.17
C ILE A 298 -29.04 21.66 6.69
N THR A 299 -30.04 22.34 7.25
CA THR A 299 -30.15 22.52 8.69
C THR A 299 -31.56 22.18 9.19
N PRO A 300 -31.73 21.70 10.44
CA PRO A 300 -33.07 21.49 11.00
C PRO A 300 -33.85 22.80 11.16
N ILE A 301 -33.18 23.95 11.04
CA ILE A 301 -33.79 25.26 11.22
C ILE A 301 -34.28 25.89 9.93
N ASP A 302 -34.03 25.27 8.78
CA ASP A 302 -34.56 25.66 7.47
C ASP A 302 -36.10 25.64 7.45
N CYS A 303 -36.73 24.86 8.33
CA CYS A 303 -38.19 24.84 8.54
C CYS A 303 -38.74 26.09 9.24
N PHE A 304 -37.87 26.92 9.82
CA PHE A 304 -38.24 28.08 10.61
C PHE A 304 -37.69 29.36 9.97
N TRP A 305 -38.36 30.47 10.24
CA TRP A 305 -37.95 31.79 9.74
C TRP A 305 -36.52 32.17 10.15
N GLU A 306 -36.11 31.78 11.36
CA GLU A 306 -34.78 32.06 11.90
C GLU A 306 -33.63 31.47 11.05
N GLY A 307 -33.88 30.41 10.29
CA GLY A 307 -32.88 29.80 9.39
C GLY A 307 -32.57 30.61 8.15
N SER A 308 -33.44 31.53 7.76
CA SER A 308 -33.22 32.40 6.59
C SER A 308 -32.24 33.55 6.87
N LYS A 309 -32.07 33.95 8.14
CA LYS A 309 -31.20 35.06 8.55
C LYS A 309 -29.71 34.86 8.20
N PRO A 310 -29.09 33.70 8.47
CA PRO A 310 -27.68 33.47 8.12
C PRO A 310 -27.44 33.23 6.62
N LEU A 311 -28.48 33.08 5.80
CA LEU A 311 -28.36 32.84 4.36
C LEU A 311 -28.35 34.12 3.51
N GLY A 312 -28.47 35.29 4.15
CA GLY A 312 -28.50 36.58 3.46
C GLY A 312 -27.28 36.82 2.56
N PRO A 313 -27.38 37.72 1.57
CA PRO A 313 -26.23 38.06 0.75
C PRO A 313 -25.14 38.71 1.61
N PHE A 314 -23.94 38.12 1.58
CA PHE A 314 -22.74 38.66 2.19
C PHE A 314 -21.70 38.90 1.09
N PRO A 315 -21.31 40.15 0.80
CA PRO A 315 -21.75 41.42 1.42
C PRO A 315 -23.20 41.83 1.05
N PRO A 316 -23.84 42.71 1.85
CA PRO A 316 -25.18 43.21 1.56
C PRO A 316 -25.24 43.90 0.19
N LEU A 317 -26.41 43.80 -0.44
CA LEU A 317 -26.67 44.46 -1.73
C LEU A 317 -26.80 45.97 -1.54
N ASP A 318 -25.84 46.73 -2.07
CA ASP A 318 -25.99 48.18 -2.24
C ASP A 318 -26.84 48.45 -3.48
N LEU A 319 -28.16 48.46 -3.30
CA LEU A 319 -29.12 48.88 -4.32
C LEU A 319 -29.13 50.42 -4.38
N LEU A 320 -28.17 51.00 -5.10
CA LEU A 320 -28.03 52.44 -5.31
C LEU A 320 -28.45 52.84 -6.73
#